data_AF-A0A957KMI8-F1
#
_entry.id   AF-A0A957KMI8-F1
#
_cell.length_a   1.000
_cell.length_b   1.000
_cell.length_c   1.000
_cell.angle_alpha   90.00
_cell.angle_beta   90.00
_cell.angle_gamma   90.00
#
_symmetry.space_group_name_H-M   'P 1'
#
loop_
_entity.id
_entity.type
_entity.pdbx_description
1 polymer ?
#
loop_
_entity_poly.entity_id
_entity_poly.type
_entity_poly.pdbx_seq_one_letter_code
_entity_poly.pdbx_strand_id
1 'polypeptide(L)'
;ARFNTWLPALVGVISVGIYTVVALALIEPLGYIGLVWADTAKQAGHALIMVFLLWRVVGRLGAETWRGFLTVALAGGAMALVIYAAAALVAPWLPGGALGALLLVVLAGGAGFATYAALLAALRLPDARSLATAVQSRLARGR
;
A
#
# COMPACT_ATOMS: atom_id res chain seq x y z
N ALA A 1 -21.09 -1.03 18.08
CA ALA A 1 -20.60 -2.24 17.41
C ALA A 1 -21.73 -3.27 17.38
N ARG A 2 -22.17 -3.71 16.19
CA ARG A 2 -23.21 -4.74 16.08
C ARG A 2 -22.48 -6.08 15.94
N PHE A 3 -22.75 -7.04 16.83
CA PHE A 3 -22.11 -8.36 16.97
C PHE A 3 -22.33 -9.28 15.76
N ASN A 4 -21.92 -8.87 14.56
CA ASN A 4 -21.96 -9.72 13.38
C ASN A 4 -20.55 -10.18 13.03
N THR A 5 -20.04 -11.14 13.81
CA THR A 5 -18.71 -11.76 13.64
C THR A 5 -18.63 -12.68 12.41
N TRP A 6 -19.78 -13.11 11.89
CA TRP A 6 -19.88 -14.00 10.73
C TRP A 6 -19.46 -13.33 9.43
N LEU A 7 -19.79 -12.05 9.23
CA LEU A 7 -19.39 -11.33 8.02
C LEU A 7 -17.87 -11.22 7.88
N PRO A 8 -17.12 -10.69 8.88
CA PRO A 8 -15.66 -10.63 8.81
C PRO A 8 -15.00 -12.00 8.60
N ALA A 9 -15.50 -13.04 9.28
CA ALA A 9 -14.98 -14.39 9.16
C ALA A 9 -15.20 -14.97 7.75
N LEU A 10 -16.38 -14.78 7.16
CA LEU A 10 -16.69 -15.24 5.81
C LEU A 10 -15.82 -14.55 4.76
N VAL A 11 -15.57 -13.25 4.89
CA VAL A 11 -14.65 -12.51 4.01
C VAL A 11 -13.24 -13.09 4.09
N GLY A 12 -12.78 -13.43 5.30
CA GLY A 12 -11.50 -14.11 5.51
C GLY A 12 -11.42 -15.44 4.75
N VAL A 13 -12.44 -16.29 4.86
CA VAL A 13 -12.50 -17.59 4.16
C VAL A 13 -12.49 -17.41 2.63
N ILE A 14 -13.29 -16.48 2.10
CA ILE A 14 -13.31 -16.19 0.65
C ILE A 14 -11.93 -15.72 0.18
N SER A 15 -11.24 -14.89 0.97
CA SER A 15 -9.89 -14.41 0.65
C SER A 15 -8.89 -15.57 0.58
N VAL A 16 -8.98 -16.55 1.48
CA VAL A 16 -8.16 -17.77 1.45
C VAL A 16 -8.48 -18.63 0.22
N GLY A 17 -9.75 -18.68 -0.19
CA GLY A 17 -10.15 -19.32 -1.46
C GLY A 17 -9.47 -18.67 -2.67
N ILE A 18 -9.50 -17.34 -2.75
CA ILE A 18 -8.81 -16.57 -3.81
C ILE A 18 -7.31 -16.87 -3.81
N TYR A 19 -6.67 -16.84 -2.63
CA TYR A 19 -5.25 -17.21 -2.49
C TYR A 19 -4.98 -18.59 -3.08
N THR A 20 -5.78 -19.59 -2.69
CA THR A 20 -5.57 -20.99 -3.07
C THR A 20 -5.68 -21.17 -4.58
N VAL A 21 -6.70 -20.56 -5.20
CA VAL A 21 -6.89 -20.62 -6.67
C VAL A 21 -5.73 -19.95 -7.41
N VAL A 22 -5.34 -18.74 -6.99
CA VAL A 22 -4.24 -18.01 -7.64
C VAL A 22 -2.90 -18.70 -7.43
N ALA A 23 -2.64 -19.20 -6.22
CA ALA A 23 -1.42 -19.95 -5.91
C ALA A 23 -1.31 -21.19 -6.78
N LEU A 24 -2.38 -22.01 -6.88
CA LEU A 24 -2.35 -23.21 -7.72
C LEU A 24 -2.19 -22.88 -9.22
N ALA A 25 -2.76 -21.78 -9.69
CA ALA A 25 -2.63 -21.35 -11.09
C ALA A 25 -1.25 -20.76 -11.43
N LEU A 26 -0.59 -20.10 -10.47
CA LEU A 26 0.68 -19.38 -10.72
C LEU A 26 1.92 -20.11 -10.20
N ILE A 27 1.78 -21.15 -9.37
CA ILE A 27 2.94 -21.86 -8.80
C ILE A 27 3.73 -22.62 -9.87
N GLU A 28 3.06 -23.18 -10.87
CA GLU A 28 3.72 -23.90 -11.97
C GLU A 28 4.49 -22.95 -12.91
N PRO A 29 3.92 -21.81 -13.38
CA PRO A 29 4.65 -20.90 -14.28
C PRO A 29 5.65 -19.96 -13.59
N LEU A 30 5.47 -19.62 -12.31
CA LEU A 30 6.25 -18.57 -11.62
C LEU A 30 6.97 -19.06 -10.35
N GLY A 31 6.82 -20.33 -9.97
CA GLY A 31 7.41 -20.89 -8.75
C GLY A 31 7.04 -20.09 -7.51
N TYR A 32 8.03 -19.75 -6.68
CA TYR A 32 7.85 -18.96 -5.46
C TYR A 32 7.27 -17.56 -5.71
N ILE A 33 7.58 -16.92 -6.85
CA ILE A 33 7.03 -15.60 -7.20
C ILE A 33 5.50 -15.69 -7.37
N GLY A 34 4.99 -16.83 -7.82
CA GLY A 34 3.56 -17.10 -7.89
C GLY A 34 2.86 -17.02 -6.53
N LEU A 35 3.53 -17.43 -5.45
CA LEU A 35 2.99 -17.33 -4.09
C LEU A 35 2.91 -15.88 -3.60
N VAL A 36 3.88 -15.04 -3.97
CA VAL A 36 3.87 -13.60 -3.65
C VAL A 36 2.70 -12.90 -4.36
N TRP A 37 2.47 -13.26 -5.63
CA TRP A 37 1.30 -12.78 -6.38
C TRP A 37 -0.02 -13.28 -5.79
N ALA A 38 -0.07 -14.54 -5.36
CA ALA A 38 -1.25 -15.10 -4.70
C ALA A 38 -1.58 -14.37 -3.39
N ASP A 39 -0.58 -14.03 -2.57
CA ASP A 39 -0.80 -13.26 -1.35
C ASP A 39 -1.26 -11.83 -1.64
N THR A 40 -0.69 -11.19 -2.67
CA THR A 40 -1.16 -9.88 -3.14
C THR A 40 -2.62 -9.95 -3.60
N ALA A 41 -3.00 -10.99 -4.35
CA ALA A 41 -4.38 -11.21 -4.79
C ALA A 41 -5.35 -11.45 -3.63
N LYS A 42 -4.92 -12.19 -2.60
CA LYS A 42 -5.67 -12.38 -1.34
C LYS A 42 -5.93 -11.04 -0.66
N GLN A 43 -4.90 -10.21 -0.48
CA GLN A 43 -5.02 -8.90 0.16
C GLN A 43 -5.93 -7.96 -0.64
N ALA A 44 -5.78 -7.93 -1.96
CA ALA A 44 -6.65 -7.16 -2.85
C ALA A 44 -8.11 -7.63 -2.79
N GLY A 45 -8.35 -8.93 -2.84
CA GLY A 45 -9.68 -9.52 -2.72
C GLY A 45 -10.34 -9.19 -1.38
N HIS A 46 -9.60 -9.32 -0.28
CA HIS A 46 -10.06 -8.92 1.04
C HIS A 46 -10.46 -7.44 1.09
N ALA A 47 -9.60 -6.56 0.60
CA ALA A 47 -9.87 -5.12 0.57
C ALA A 47 -11.09 -4.78 -0.28
N LEU A 48 -11.26 -5.39 -1.45
CA LEU A 48 -12.43 -5.19 -2.32
C LEU A 48 -13.72 -5.61 -1.64
N ILE A 49 -13.73 -6.76 -0.96
CA ILE A 49 -14.92 -7.22 -0.24
C ILE A 49 -15.23 -6.27 0.92
N MET A 50 -14.23 -5.79 1.65
CA MET A 50 -14.42 -4.81 2.72
C MET A 50 -14.97 -3.48 2.19
N VAL A 51 -14.48 -2.99 1.06
CA VAL A 51 -15.01 -1.79 0.39
C VAL A 51 -16.45 -2.02 -0.08
N PHE A 52 -16.76 -3.18 -0.64
CA PHE A 52 -18.12 -3.54 -1.05
C PHE A 52 -19.10 -3.57 0.13
N LEU A 53 -18.72 -4.18 1.24
CA LEU A 53 -19.52 -4.22 2.45
C LEU A 53 -19.72 -2.82 3.04
N LEU A 54 -18.67 -2.00 3.05
CA LEU A 54 -18.75 -0.60 3.47
C LEU A 54 -19.76 0.16 2.61
N TRP A 55 -19.69 0.00 1.29
CA TRP A 55 -20.61 0.62 0.35
C TRP A 55 -22.06 0.16 0.59
N ARG A 56 -22.27 -1.11 0.90
CA ARG A 56 -23.59 -1.67 1.20
C ARG A 56 -24.20 -1.15 2.50
N VAL A 57 -23.37 -0.95 3.54
CA VAL A 57 -23.85 -0.56 4.88
C VAL A 57 -23.97 0.96 5.03
N VAL A 58 -23.03 1.71 4.47
CA VAL A 58 -22.93 3.17 4.64
C VAL A 58 -23.47 3.92 3.42
N GLY A 59 -23.61 3.26 2.26
CA GLY A 59 -24.02 3.89 1.01
C GLY A 59 -22.85 4.42 0.19
N ARG A 60 -23.15 5.24 -0.84
CA ARG A 60 -22.13 5.80 -1.75
C ARG A 60 -21.13 6.65 -0.97
N LEU A 61 -19.84 6.33 -1.12
CA LEU A 61 -18.76 7.16 -0.62
C LEU A 61 -18.89 8.56 -1.26
N GLY A 62 -18.80 9.61 -0.44
CA GLY A 62 -18.88 10.98 -0.92
C GLY A 62 -17.77 11.30 -1.93
N ALA A 63 -17.99 12.31 -2.76
CA ALA A 63 -17.02 12.75 -3.77
C ALA A 63 -15.64 13.07 -3.19
N GLU A 64 -15.59 13.48 -1.91
CA GLU A 64 -14.35 13.75 -1.18
C GLU A 64 -13.52 12.50 -0.90
N THR A 65 -14.15 11.37 -0.56
CA THR A 65 -13.46 10.09 -0.35
C THR A 65 -12.88 9.54 -1.65
N TRP A 66 -13.62 9.67 -2.76
CA TRP A 66 -13.13 9.27 -4.07
C TRP A 66 -11.92 10.10 -4.51
N ARG A 67 -11.96 11.42 -4.28
CA ARG A 67 -10.82 12.31 -4.54
C ARG A 67 -9.62 11.92 -3.69
N GLY A 68 -9.81 11.61 -2.40
CA GLY A 68 -8.74 11.12 -1.52
C GLY A 68 -8.11 9.83 -2.03
N PHE A 69 -8.94 8.85 -2.44
CA PHE A 69 -8.47 7.59 -3.03
C PHE A 69 -7.64 7.81 -4.29
N LEU A 70 -8.14 8.63 -5.24
CA LEU A 70 -7.41 8.95 -6.46
C LEU A 70 -6.09 9.67 -6.17
N THR A 71 -6.08 10.60 -5.22
CA THR A 71 -4.86 11.30 -4.79
C THR A 71 -3.82 10.31 -4.26
N VAL A 72 -4.21 9.39 -3.38
CA VAL A 72 -3.31 8.37 -2.83
C VAL A 72 -2.83 7.42 -3.91
N ALA A 73 -3.72 6.99 -4.82
CA ALA A 73 -3.36 6.12 -5.93
C ALA A 73 -2.35 6.80 -6.88
N LEU A 74 -2.56 8.08 -7.22
CA LEU A 74 -1.63 8.85 -8.04
C LEU A 74 -0.29 9.08 -7.34
N ALA A 75 -0.30 9.42 -6.05
CA ALA A 75 0.93 9.58 -5.27
C ALA A 75 1.72 8.27 -5.15
N GLY A 76 1.02 7.14 -4.95
CA GLY A 76 1.61 5.81 -4.94
C GLY A 76 2.19 5.42 -6.31
N GLY A 77 1.49 5.73 -7.40
CA GLY A 77 1.98 5.52 -8.77
C GLY A 77 3.23 6.35 -9.08
N ALA A 78 3.25 7.62 -8.69
CA ALA A 78 4.42 8.49 -8.83
C ALA A 78 5.61 7.99 -8.00
N MET A 79 5.37 7.56 -6.76
CA MET A 79 6.39 6.92 -5.92
C MET A 79 6.96 5.67 -6.60
N ALA A 80 6.11 4.78 -7.12
CA ALA A 80 6.54 3.56 -7.79
C ALA A 80 7.42 3.87 -9.02
N LEU A 81 7.04 4.87 -9.82
CA LEU A 81 7.83 5.31 -10.97
C LEU A 81 9.19 5.87 -10.55
N VAL A 82 9.24 6.69 -9.50
CA VAL A 82 10.50 7.23 -8.96
C VAL A 82 11.40 6.12 -8.44
N ILE A 83 10.86 5.16 -7.69
CA ILE A 83 11.63 4.01 -7.20
C ILE A 83 12.22 3.23 -8.38
N TYR A 84 11.41 2.96 -9.41
CA TYR A 84 11.86 2.23 -10.60
C TYR A 84 12.97 2.98 -11.34
N ALA A 85 12.79 4.28 -11.58
CA ALA A 85 13.78 5.11 -12.25
C ALA A 85 15.07 5.24 -11.42
N ALA A 86 14.96 5.49 -10.11
CA ALA A 86 16.10 5.56 -9.20
C ALA A 86 16.85 4.24 -9.18
N ALA A 87 16.15 3.10 -9.07
CA ALA A 87 16.79 1.79 -9.09
C ALA A 87 17.51 1.53 -10.41
N ALA A 88 16.90 1.86 -11.55
CA ALA A 88 17.51 1.66 -12.87
C ALA A 88 18.77 2.51 -13.10
N LEU A 89 18.81 3.73 -12.57
CA LEU A 89 19.96 4.64 -12.68
C LEU A 89 21.08 4.31 -11.70
N VAL A 90 20.72 3.89 -10.49
CA VAL A 90 21.66 3.69 -9.37
C VAL A 90 22.25 2.28 -9.41
N ALA A 91 21.45 1.24 -9.68
CA ALA A 91 21.91 -0.16 -9.65
C ALA A 91 23.17 -0.46 -10.48
N PRO A 92 23.38 0.12 -11.68
CA PRO A 92 24.60 -0.13 -12.47
C PRO A 92 25.89 0.38 -11.81
N TRP A 93 25.79 1.32 -10.88
CA TRP A 93 26.94 1.97 -10.24
C TRP A 93 27.26 1.40 -8.86
N LEU A 94 26.44 0.47 -8.35
CA LEU A 94 26.62 -0.06 -7.01
C LEU A 94 27.50 -1.30 -7.00
N PRO A 95 28.32 -1.48 -5.94
CA PRO A 95 29.12 -2.67 -5.78
C PRO A 95 28.21 -3.91 -5.62
N GLY A 96 28.63 -5.04 -6.16
CA GLY A 96 27.92 -6.31 -5.95
C GLY A 96 27.88 -6.72 -4.47
N GLY A 97 26.88 -7.51 -4.10
CA GLY A 97 26.74 -8.09 -2.75
C GLY A 97 25.80 -7.32 -1.82
N ALA A 98 25.84 -7.67 -0.53
CA ALA A 98 24.88 -7.18 0.47
C ALA A 98 24.95 -5.65 0.66
N LEU A 99 26.13 -5.05 0.58
CA LEU A 99 26.31 -3.60 0.73
C LEU A 99 25.61 -2.83 -0.40
N GLY A 100 25.75 -3.28 -1.64
CA GLY A 100 25.04 -2.70 -2.79
C GLY A 100 23.53 -2.87 -2.67
N ALA A 101 23.05 -4.05 -2.26
CA ALA A 101 21.62 -4.24 -2.04
C ALA A 101 21.07 -3.28 -0.97
N LEU A 102 21.78 -3.09 0.15
CA LEU A 102 21.40 -2.15 1.20
C LEU A 102 21.38 -0.70 0.70
N LEU A 103 22.42 -0.27 -0.02
CA LEU A 103 22.48 1.08 -0.58
C LEU A 103 21.36 1.32 -1.59
N LEU A 104 21.07 0.35 -2.45
CA LEU A 104 19.98 0.44 -3.42
C LEU A 104 18.63 0.62 -2.71
N VAL A 105 18.37 -0.17 -1.68
CA VAL A 105 17.12 -0.10 -0.89
C VAL A 105 17.00 1.26 -0.20
N VAL A 106 18.08 1.75 0.42
CA VAL A 106 18.07 3.05 1.11
C VAL A 106 17.88 4.20 0.13
N LEU A 107 18.58 4.20 -1.01
CA LEU A 107 18.52 5.28 -1.99
C LEU A 107 17.19 5.29 -2.75
N ALA A 108 16.80 4.16 -3.33
CA ALA A 108 15.55 4.06 -4.08
C ALA A 108 14.33 4.19 -3.15
N GLY A 109 14.36 3.50 -2.00
CA GLY A 109 13.32 3.58 -0.99
C GLY A 109 13.20 4.97 -0.38
N GLY A 110 14.33 5.63 -0.09
CA GLY A 110 14.37 7.01 0.40
C GLY A 110 13.79 8.01 -0.61
N ALA A 111 14.17 7.89 -1.90
CA ALA A 111 13.65 8.73 -2.97
C ALA A 111 12.13 8.55 -3.16
N GLY A 112 11.66 7.29 -3.13
CA GLY A 112 10.23 6.96 -3.18
C GLY A 112 9.47 7.56 -2.00
N PHE A 113 9.96 7.35 -0.77
CA PHE A 113 9.36 7.90 0.44
C PHE A 113 9.26 9.43 0.41
N ALA A 114 10.35 10.11 0.01
CA ALA A 114 10.39 11.56 -0.11
C ALA A 114 9.37 12.06 -1.15
N THR A 115 9.25 11.37 -2.29
CA THR A 115 8.27 11.71 -3.34
C THR A 115 6.84 11.57 -2.84
N TYR A 116 6.52 10.44 -2.20
CA TYR A 116 5.19 10.20 -1.64
C TYR A 116 4.84 11.24 -0.56
N ALA A 117 5.74 11.48 0.39
CA ALA A 117 5.55 12.48 1.44
C ALA A 117 5.38 13.90 0.87
N ALA A 118 6.18 14.28 -0.13
CA ALA A 118 6.08 15.58 -0.79
C ALA A 118 4.74 15.75 -1.52
N LEU A 119 4.28 14.72 -2.25
CA LEU A 119 2.98 14.76 -2.94
C LEU A 119 1.82 14.85 -1.95
N LEU A 120 1.85 14.09 -0.85
CA LEU A 120 0.82 14.18 0.18
C LEU A 120 0.79 15.56 0.86
N ALA A 121 1.97 16.15 1.12
CA ALA A 121 2.09 17.48 1.70
C ALA A 121 1.59 18.57 0.73
N ALA A 122 1.97 18.49 -0.55
CA ALA A 122 1.59 19.44 -1.59
C ALA A 122 0.07 19.39 -1.87
N LEU A 123 -0.53 18.20 -1.86
CA LEU A 123 -1.96 18.00 -2.15
C LEU A 123 -2.87 18.34 -0.96
N ARG A 124 -2.30 18.78 0.18
CA ARG A 124 -3.02 19.30 1.37
C ARG A 124 -4.23 18.45 1.75
N LEU A 125 -4.10 17.11 1.70
CA LEU A 125 -5.13 16.23 2.22
C LEU A 125 -5.42 16.66 3.67
N PRO A 126 -6.70 16.89 4.04
CA PRO A 126 -7.07 17.32 5.40
C PRO A 126 -6.40 16.49 6.50
N ASP A 127 -6.15 15.21 6.23
CA ASP A 127 -5.54 14.25 7.14
C ASP A 127 -4.03 14.44 7.39
N ALA A 128 -3.28 15.00 6.44
CA ALA A 128 -1.83 15.22 6.59
C ALA A 128 -1.54 16.31 7.64
N ARG A 129 -2.45 17.30 7.77
CA ARG A 129 -2.36 18.32 8.83
C ARG A 129 -2.63 17.71 10.20
N SER A 130 -3.61 16.81 10.31
CA SER A 130 -3.96 16.07 11.54
C SER A 130 -2.76 15.29 12.10
N LEU A 131 -2.03 14.58 11.22
CA LEU A 131 -0.82 13.86 11.57
C LEU A 131 0.32 14.80 11.98
N ALA A 132 0.56 15.88 11.22
CA ALA A 132 1.59 16.86 11.55
C ALA A 132 1.32 17.51 12.92
N THR A 133 0.06 17.87 13.21
CA THR A 133 -0.32 18.41 14.52
C THR A 133 -0.22 17.37 15.64
N ALA A 134 -0.54 16.09 15.38
CA ALA A 134 -0.41 15.03 16.38
C ALA A 134 1.06 14.79 16.74
N VAL A 135 1.95 14.74 15.74
CA VAL A 135 3.40 14.58 15.93
C VAL A 135 3.99 15.78 16.66
N GLN A 136 3.64 17.02 16.25
CA GLN A 136 4.07 18.23 16.94
C GLN A 136 3.59 18.27 18.40
N SER A 137 2.36 17.82 18.67
CA SER A 137 1.80 17.79 20.03
C SER A 137 2.43 16.75 20.96
N ARG A 138 3.08 15.72 20.41
CA ARG A 138 3.83 14.72 21.18
C ARG A 138 5.28 15.15 21.40
N LEU A 139 5.91 15.77 20.41
CA LEU A 139 7.25 16.35 20.56
C LEU A 139 7.26 17.54 21.53
N ALA A 140 6.19 18.32 21.59
CA ALA A 140 6.04 19.42 22.55
C ALA A 140 5.70 18.97 23.98
N ARG A 141 5.28 17.71 24.18
CA ARG A 141 4.97 17.13 25.50
C ARG A 141 6.10 16.27 26.08
N GLY A 142 7.14 15.99 25.29
CA GLY A 142 8.34 15.26 25.71
C GLY A 142 9.54 16.15 26.02
N ARG A 143 9.36 17.48 25.99
CA ARG A 143 10.28 18.49 26.52
C ARG A 143 9.67 19.10 27.76
#